data_AF-A0A7C5YJN9-F1
#
_entry.id   AF-A0A7C5YJN9-F1
#
_cell.length_a   1.000
_cell.length_b   1.000
_cell.length_c   1.000
_cell.angle_alpha   90.00
_cell.angle_beta   90.00
_cell.angle_gamma   90.00
#
_symmetry.space_group_name_H-M   'P 1'
#
loop_
_entity.id
_entity.type
_entity.pdbx_description
1 polymer ?
#
loop_
_entity_poly.entity_id
_entity_poly.type
_entity_poly.pdbx_seq_one_letter_code
_entity_poly.pdbx_strand_id
1 'polypeptide(L)'
;MRDLRKSSVALGVAFLGGTVLTAMGKNSKQDLTSLFRYPPAEYRPLQILHRHFPRKQLEELKSLGIGGLVVNVSFRDYMRSEEQWRLFSEGVKLAEKLGF
;
A
#
# COMPACT_ATOMS: atom_id res chain seq x y z
N MET A 1 -5.33 67.68 -23.05
CA MET A 1 -4.14 67.48 -23.89
C MET A 1 -3.93 65.98 -24.02
N ARG A 2 -3.81 65.46 -25.25
CA ARG A 2 -3.71 64.04 -25.65
C ARG A 2 -2.48 63.39 -24.99
N ASP A 3 -2.42 62.09 -24.68
CA ASP A 3 -2.35 60.94 -25.60
C ASP A 3 -2.52 59.63 -24.79
N LEU A 4 -3.39 58.70 -25.21
CA LEU A 4 -3.21 57.54 -26.10
C LEU A 4 -2.78 56.22 -25.42
N ARG A 5 -3.79 55.35 -25.27
CA ARG A 5 -3.89 53.88 -25.50
C ARG A 5 -2.72 52.94 -25.14
N LYS A 6 -3.16 51.74 -24.69
CA LYS A 6 -2.60 50.36 -24.74
C LYS A 6 -2.42 49.83 -23.31
N SER A 7 -2.87 48.65 -22.88
CA SER A 7 -3.40 47.48 -23.57
C SER A 7 -4.26 46.67 -22.60
N SER A 8 -5.27 46.01 -23.16
CA SER A 8 -6.08 44.97 -22.53
C SER A 8 -5.23 43.81 -22.02
N VAL A 9 -5.47 43.36 -20.79
CA VAL A 9 -5.42 41.94 -20.44
C VAL A 9 -6.58 41.67 -19.49
N ALA A 10 -7.70 41.21 -20.05
CA ALA A 10 -8.71 40.52 -19.28
C ALA A 10 -8.09 39.17 -18.87
N LEU A 11 -7.78 39.00 -17.59
CA LEU A 11 -7.40 37.69 -17.06
C LEU A 11 -8.65 36.83 -17.05
N GLY A 12 -8.81 36.05 -18.11
CA GLY A 12 -9.95 35.17 -18.33
C GLY A 12 -10.07 34.15 -17.19
N VAL A 13 -11.23 34.15 -16.56
CA VAL A 13 -11.72 33.04 -15.74
C VAL A 13 -12.02 31.90 -16.71
N ALA A 14 -11.10 30.95 -16.83
CA ALA A 14 -11.36 29.67 -17.49
C ALA A 14 -11.93 28.71 -16.44
N PHE A 15 -13.24 28.77 -16.20
CA PHE A 15 -13.99 27.64 -15.66
C PHE A 15 -14.07 26.58 -16.76
N LEU A 16 -12.99 25.80 -16.91
CA LEU A 16 -13.07 24.55 -17.65
C LEU A 16 -13.94 23.62 -16.81
N GLY A 17 -15.19 23.49 -17.27
CA GLY A 17 -16.09 22.43 -16.88
C GLY A 17 -15.43 21.08 -17.09
N GLY A 18 -14.75 20.61 -16.06
CA GLY A 18 -14.52 19.21 -15.80
C GLY A 18 -15.38 18.91 -14.61
N THR A 19 -16.52 18.25 -14.83
CA THR A 19 -17.26 17.53 -13.81
C THR A 19 -16.23 16.86 -12.90
N VAL A 20 -16.02 17.41 -11.69
CA VAL A 20 -15.41 16.63 -10.63
C VAL A 20 -16.44 15.54 -10.40
N LEU A 21 -16.23 14.44 -11.12
CA LEU A 21 -16.90 13.18 -10.94
C LEU A 21 -16.82 12.98 -9.44
N THR A 22 -17.95 13.20 -8.77
CA THR A 22 -18.14 12.77 -7.41
C THR A 22 -17.55 11.37 -7.39
N ALA A 23 -16.49 11.19 -6.60
CA ALA A 23 -16.06 9.88 -6.19
C ALA A 23 -17.23 9.31 -5.40
N MET A 24 -18.25 8.87 -6.12
CA MET A 24 -19.29 7.99 -5.65
C MET A 24 -18.49 6.80 -5.21
N GLY A 25 -18.24 6.74 -3.90
CA GLY A 25 -17.66 5.57 -3.27
C GLY A 25 -18.37 4.38 -3.87
N LYS A 26 -17.60 3.52 -4.55
CA LYS A 26 -18.13 2.28 -5.09
C LYS A 26 -18.57 1.46 -3.90
N ASN A 27 -19.79 1.70 -3.45
CA ASN A 27 -20.48 0.86 -2.51
C ASN A 27 -21.00 -0.35 -3.31
N SER A 28 -20.08 -1.06 -3.98
CA SER A 28 -20.37 -2.43 -4.37
C SER A 28 -20.35 -3.18 -3.04
N LYS A 29 -21.52 -3.34 -2.43
CA LYS A 29 -21.72 -4.40 -1.45
C LYS A 29 -21.34 -5.68 -2.16
N GLN A 30 -20.07 -6.05 -2.10
CA GLN A 30 -19.64 -7.36 -2.53
C GLN A 30 -20.53 -8.34 -1.77
N ASP A 31 -21.10 -9.29 -2.50
CA ASP A 31 -21.96 -10.31 -1.91
C ASP A 31 -21.22 -10.94 -0.73
N LEU A 32 -21.82 -10.87 0.46
CA LEU A 32 -21.22 -11.38 1.69
C LEU A 32 -20.86 -12.86 1.55
N THR A 33 -21.65 -13.61 0.76
CA THR A 33 -21.36 -15.02 0.46
C THR A 33 -20.04 -15.17 -0.30
N SER A 34 -19.80 -14.30 -1.29
CA SER A 34 -18.55 -14.26 -2.04
C SER A 34 -17.36 -13.85 -1.18
N LEU A 35 -17.52 -12.80 -0.36
CA LEU A 35 -16.49 -12.36 0.58
C LEU A 35 -16.12 -13.43 1.60
N PHE A 36 -17.12 -14.14 2.13
CA PHE A 36 -16.89 -15.23 3.08
C PHE A 36 -16.19 -16.42 2.41
N ARG A 37 -16.55 -16.75 1.17
CA ARG A 37 -15.91 -17.84 0.41
C ARG A 37 -14.50 -17.49 -0.05
N TYR A 38 -14.23 -16.22 -0.38
CA TYR A 38 -12.95 -15.74 -0.92
C TYR A 38 -12.48 -14.48 -0.17
N PRO A 39 -12.09 -14.59 1.12
CA PRO A 39 -11.74 -13.44 1.93
C PRO A 39 -10.53 -12.70 1.32
N PRO A 40 -10.61 -11.36 1.17
CA PRO A 40 -9.46 -10.50 0.90
C PRO A 40 -8.36 -10.68 1.94
N ALA A 41 -7.11 -10.33 1.60
CA ALA A 41 -5.95 -10.53 2.46
C ALA A 41 -6.09 -9.83 3.83
N GLU A 42 -6.73 -8.66 3.88
CA GLU A 42 -6.96 -7.89 5.11
C GLU A 42 -7.84 -8.62 6.15
N TYR A 43 -8.62 -9.63 5.74
CA TYR A 43 -9.44 -10.45 6.63
C TYR A 43 -8.84 -11.83 6.92
N ARG A 44 -7.65 -12.12 6.39
CA ARG A 44 -6.93 -13.38 6.64
C ARG A 44 -6.03 -13.23 7.87
N PRO A 45 -5.74 -14.33 8.59
CA PRO A 45 -4.90 -14.28 9.78
C PRO A 45 -3.48 -13.81 9.46
N LEU A 46 -2.87 -13.13 10.44
CA LEU A 46 -1.46 -12.76 10.39
C LEU A 46 -0.60 -13.81 11.11
N GLN A 47 0.58 -14.11 10.58
CA GLN A 47 1.54 -15.01 11.23
C GLN A 47 2.64 -14.23 11.94
N ILE A 48 2.79 -14.46 13.25
CA ILE A 48 3.94 -13.95 14.02
C ILE A 48 5.15 -14.84 13.78
N LEU A 49 6.27 -14.23 13.40
CA LEU A 49 7.52 -14.90 13.11
C LEU A 49 8.56 -14.47 14.14
N HIS A 50 8.72 -15.27 15.20
CA HIS A 50 9.66 -14.99 16.31
C HIS A 50 11.15 -15.21 15.96
N ARG A 51 11.44 -15.66 14.74
CA ARG A 51 12.79 -15.98 14.27
C ARG A 51 13.19 -15.01 13.14
N HIS A 52 14.40 -15.21 12.61
CA HIS A 52 14.84 -14.50 11.42
C HIS A 52 13.88 -14.70 10.23
N PHE A 53 13.87 -13.73 9.32
CA PHE A 53 12.93 -13.68 8.20
C PHE A 53 12.98 -14.98 7.35
N PRO A 54 11.88 -15.74 7.25
CA PRO A 54 11.87 -17.10 6.72
C PRO A 54 11.70 -17.09 5.19
N ARG A 55 12.71 -16.62 4.44
CA ARG A 55 12.61 -16.43 2.97
C ARG A 55 12.08 -17.64 2.21
N LYS A 56 12.44 -18.85 2.65
CA LYS A 56 12.04 -20.11 2.00
C LYS A 56 10.62 -20.54 2.33
N GLN A 57 10.04 -20.04 3.43
CA GLN A 57 8.70 -20.45 3.88
C GLN A 57 7.59 -19.45 3.52
N LEU A 58 7.91 -18.31 2.88
CA LEU A 58 6.90 -17.31 2.54
C LEU A 58 5.85 -17.84 1.55
N GLU A 59 6.29 -18.61 0.55
CA GLU A 59 5.37 -19.22 -0.42
C GLU A 59 4.44 -20.24 0.24
N GLU A 60 4.97 -21.01 1.21
CA GLU A 60 4.19 -21.94 2.01
C GLU A 60 3.16 -21.21 2.89
N LEU A 61 3.56 -20.13 3.57
CA LEU A 61 2.62 -19.31 4.34
C LEU A 61 1.51 -18.74 3.45
N LYS A 62 1.84 -18.33 2.22
CA LYS A 62 0.85 -17.84 1.26
C LYS A 62 -0.11 -18.94 0.80
N SER A 63 0.37 -20.16 0.58
CA SER A 63 -0.47 -21.30 0.18
C SER A 63 -1.42 -21.75 1.28
N LEU A 64 -1.05 -21.54 2.55
CA LEU A 64 -1.90 -21.77 3.72
C LEU A 64 -2.99 -20.70 3.92
N GLY A 65 -2.99 -19.63 3.11
CA GLY A 65 -3.98 -18.56 3.21
C GLY A 65 -3.68 -17.52 4.29
N ILE A 66 -2.43 -17.41 4.74
CA ILE A 66 -2.00 -16.31 5.61
C ILE A 66 -2.12 -14.97 4.87
N GLY A 67 -2.66 -13.96 5.55
CA GLY A 67 -2.92 -12.62 4.99
C GLY A 67 -1.75 -11.67 5.07
N GLY A 68 -0.85 -11.89 6.03
CA GLY A 68 0.26 -10.99 6.31
C GLY A 68 1.16 -11.54 7.41
N LEU A 69 2.26 -10.83 7.66
CA LEU A 69 3.32 -11.28 8.55
C LEU A 69 3.56 -10.23 9.64
N VAL A 70 3.80 -10.71 10.85
CA VAL A 70 4.30 -9.88 11.96
C VAL A 70 5.72 -10.33 12.24
N VAL A 71 6.67 -9.45 11.92
CA VAL A 71 8.11 -9.74 11.98
C VAL A 71 8.84 -8.67 12.78
N ASN A 72 9.93 -9.07 13.43
CA ASN A 72 10.86 -8.17 14.09
C ASN A 72 12.25 -8.27 13.47
N VAL A 73 13.06 -7.22 13.68
CA VAL A 73 14.51 -7.34 13.49
C VAL A 73 15.03 -8.38 14.48
N SER A 74 15.97 -9.22 14.02
CA SER A 74 16.56 -10.29 14.84
C SER A 74 17.06 -9.78 16.18
N PHE A 75 16.90 -10.59 17.22
CA PHE A 75 17.45 -10.33 18.56
C PHE A 75 18.97 -10.53 18.65
N ARG A 76 19.60 -11.08 17.60
CA ARG A 76 21.06 -11.17 17.53
C ARG A 76 21.64 -9.78 17.41
N ASP A 77 22.50 -9.40 18.36
CA ASP A 77 23.10 -8.06 18.43
C ASP A 77 22.03 -6.98 18.29
N TYR A 78 20.95 -7.15 19.06
CA TYR A 78 19.66 -6.50 18.90
C TYR A 78 19.80 -4.99 18.69
N MET A 79 19.22 -4.52 17.58
CA MET A 79 19.22 -3.12 17.12
C MET A 79 20.61 -2.50 16.84
N ARG A 80 21.70 -3.24 17.02
CA ARG A 80 23.07 -2.76 16.81
C ARG A 80 23.71 -3.31 15.53
N SER A 81 23.22 -4.43 15.02
CA SER A 81 23.77 -5.06 13.82
C SER A 81 23.13 -4.51 12.55
N GLU A 82 23.92 -3.78 11.76
CA GLU A 82 23.57 -3.36 10.40
C GLU A 82 23.19 -4.53 9.49
N GLU A 83 23.83 -5.69 9.68
CA GLU A 83 23.51 -6.90 8.92
C GLU A 83 22.07 -7.36 9.19
N GLN A 84 21.62 -7.34 10.45
CA GLN A 84 20.26 -7.75 10.80
C GLN A 84 19.21 -6.77 10.25
N TRP A 85 19.52 -5.47 10.23
CA TRP A 85 18.69 -4.46 9.57
C TRP A 85 18.60 -4.68 8.06
N ARG A 86 19.72 -4.97 7.39
CA ARG A 86 19.74 -5.32 5.96
C ARG A 86 18.89 -6.56 5.67
N LEU A 87 19.06 -7.62 6.46
CA LEU A 87 18.30 -8.87 6.29
C LEU A 87 16.80 -8.66 6.49
N PHE A 88 16.42 -7.84 7.48
CA PHE A 88 15.03 -7.45 7.72
C PHE A 88 14.46 -6.67 6.51
N SER A 89 15.16 -5.65 6.03
CA SER A 89 14.73 -4.85 4.87
C SER A 89 14.58 -5.70 3.60
N GLU A 90 15.53 -6.60 3.34
CA GLU A 90 15.44 -7.55 2.22
C GLU A 90 14.26 -8.51 2.37
N GLY A 91 13.96 -8.94 3.59
CA GLY A 91 12.78 -9.74 3.90
C GLY A 91 11.48 -9.02 3.56
N VAL A 92 11.32 -7.78 4.04
CA VAL A 92 10.13 -6.94 3.77
C VAL A 92 9.93 -6.77 2.26
N LYS A 93 10.99 -6.45 1.50
CA LYS A 93 10.94 -6.34 0.03
C LYS A 93 10.52 -7.64 -0.64
N LEU A 94 10.93 -8.79 -0.10
CA LEU A 94 10.53 -10.09 -0.63
C LEU A 94 9.05 -10.38 -0.34
N ALA A 95 8.57 -10.09 0.87
CA ALA A 95 7.16 -10.26 1.22
C ALA A 95 6.24 -9.37 0.35
N GLU A 96 6.63 -8.11 0.13
CA GLU A 96 5.92 -7.19 -0.75
C GLU A 96 5.83 -7.74 -2.19
N LYS A 97 6.95 -8.23 -2.75
CA LYS A 97 6.97 -8.87 -4.08
C LYS A 97 6.07 -10.10 -4.16
N LEU A 98 5.94 -10.84 -3.05
CA LEU A 98 5.06 -11.99 -2.95
C LEU A 98 3.61 -11.61 -2.68
N GLY A 99 3.28 -10.33 -2.46
CA GLY A 99 1.92 -9.85 -2.22
C GLY A 99 1.38 -10.26 -0.86
N PHE A 100 2.22 -10.12 0.17
CA PHE A 100 1.82 -9.96 1.57
C PHE A 100 1.63 -8.49 1.92
#